data_AF-A0A2G6YZX0-F1
#
_entry.id   AF-A0A2G6YZX0-F1
#
_cell.length_a   1.000
_cell.length_b   1.000
_cell.length_c   1.000
_cell.angle_alpha   90.00
_cell.angle_beta   90.00
_cell.angle_gamma   90.00
#
_symmetry.space_group_name_H-M   'P 1'
#
loop_
_entity.id
_entity.type
_entity.pdbx_description
1 polymer ?
#
loop_
_entity_poly.entity_id
_entity_poly.type
_entity_poly.pdbx_seq_one_letter_code
_entity_poly.pdbx_strand_id
1 'polypeptide(L)'
;MNTSNPSEINAQKPAVPTVKKDAQSSGSAESSVSNKSLPLAESRCYGVSVGVGVSSALVAYGIAADLCAAGSIFGLPVEQQKNVEIFAADHVSASNLKFQVSRFVDGEANISVIVPKTPTPPDYRRQEGRALMGPPKAEGCHVVVVPAANKKARWSEANLSAFKRAVAGKGALIIFIFQGFSKEEEAYLSSCFNGVFTVCRCEPDKGYSSAVMATPIPGSFLAATGHSAVIENIRVDAEGRVERHCLPCVSPDRLDREIYRLREEKKSLEEIGEALGYNKSTISRRLGALPFHLRGDRL
;
A
#
# COMPACT_ATOMS: atom_id res chain seq x y z
N MET A 1 -15.40 -21.53 -62.74
CA MET A 1 -14.90 -20.38 -63.53
C MET A 1 -15.50 -19.11 -62.94
N ASN A 2 -14.73 -18.02 -62.86
CA ASN A 2 -15.22 -16.70 -62.42
C ASN A 2 -15.97 -15.98 -63.54
N THR A 3 -16.94 -15.12 -63.17
CA THR A 3 -17.41 -13.85 -63.77
C THR A 3 -18.90 -13.62 -63.40
N SER A 4 -19.47 -12.43 -63.25
CA SER A 4 -18.98 -11.06 -62.90
C SER A 4 -20.22 -10.15 -62.68
N ASN A 5 -20.12 -9.08 -61.89
CA ASN A 5 -21.19 -8.05 -61.79
C ASN A 5 -21.32 -7.25 -63.13
N PRO A 6 -22.40 -6.46 -63.31
CA PRO A 6 -22.29 -5.03 -62.94
C PRO A 6 -23.56 -4.43 -62.29
N SER A 7 -23.38 -3.27 -61.67
CA SER A 7 -24.46 -2.41 -61.15
C SER A 7 -24.58 -1.14 -62.00
N GLU A 8 -25.79 -0.64 -62.22
CA GLU A 8 -26.03 0.69 -62.81
C GLU A 8 -26.67 1.66 -61.81
N ILE A 9 -26.46 2.96 -62.05
CA ILE A 9 -26.82 4.07 -61.17
C ILE A 9 -27.73 5.03 -61.94
N ASN A 10 -28.88 5.41 -61.39
CA ASN A 10 -29.36 6.80 -61.48
C ASN A 10 -30.46 7.16 -60.46
N ALA A 11 -30.67 8.46 -60.25
CA ALA A 11 -31.54 9.01 -59.20
C ALA A 11 -32.51 10.07 -59.73
N GLN A 12 -33.71 10.18 -59.14
CA GLN A 12 -34.38 11.46 -58.77
C GLN A 12 -35.74 11.25 -58.03
N LYS A 13 -36.36 12.37 -57.63
CA LYS A 13 -37.32 12.56 -56.51
C LYS A 13 -38.69 13.13 -57.05
N PRO A 14 -39.64 13.66 -56.23
CA PRO A 14 -40.60 13.09 -55.25
C PRO A 14 -42.10 13.19 -55.66
N ALA A 15 -43.02 12.64 -54.84
CA ALA A 15 -44.38 13.20 -54.64
C ALA A 15 -44.92 12.89 -53.21
N VAL A 16 -45.82 13.74 -52.68
CA VAL A 16 -46.42 13.69 -51.32
C VAL A 16 -47.96 13.70 -51.46
N PRO A 17 -48.74 13.15 -50.51
CA PRO A 17 -49.51 14.02 -49.58
C PRO A 17 -49.66 13.34 -48.16
N THR A 18 -50.24 13.90 -47.09
CA THR A 18 -51.07 15.11 -46.86
C THR A 18 -50.88 15.62 -45.41
N VAL A 19 -51.17 16.89 -45.12
CA VAL A 19 -51.14 17.50 -43.77
C VAL A 19 -52.55 17.86 -43.26
N LYS A 20 -52.81 17.68 -41.95
CA LYS A 20 -53.66 18.50 -41.05
C LYS A 20 -53.35 18.06 -39.59
N LYS A 21 -52.76 18.85 -38.67
CA LYS A 21 -53.21 20.09 -37.95
C LYS A 21 -54.51 19.87 -37.16
N ASP A 22 -54.68 20.32 -35.91
CA ASP A 22 -53.99 21.27 -34.98
C ASP A 22 -54.09 20.71 -33.52
N ALA A 23 -53.44 21.16 -32.43
CA ALA A 23 -52.43 22.21 -32.14
C ALA A 23 -51.74 21.99 -30.75
N GLN A 24 -50.77 22.86 -30.42
CA GLN A 24 -50.29 23.32 -29.08
C GLN A 24 -49.66 22.36 -28.03
N SER A 25 -48.32 22.45 -27.98
CA SER A 25 -47.49 22.83 -26.80
C SER A 25 -47.12 21.83 -25.68
N SER A 26 -45.79 21.80 -25.46
CA SER A 26 -45.03 21.47 -24.23
C SER A 26 -45.06 20.04 -23.67
N GLY A 27 -43.93 19.34 -23.82
CA GLY A 27 -43.58 18.08 -23.14
C GLY A 27 -42.17 17.64 -23.58
N SER A 28 -41.22 17.57 -22.65
CA SER A 28 -39.80 17.31 -22.94
C SER A 28 -39.56 15.91 -23.53
N ALA A 29 -38.59 15.80 -24.44
CA ALA A 29 -38.17 14.52 -25.00
C ALA A 29 -37.42 13.68 -23.94
N GLU A 30 -37.94 12.49 -23.62
CA GLU A 30 -37.16 11.45 -22.97
C GLU A 30 -36.25 10.80 -24.01
N SER A 31 -34.97 11.22 -24.04
CA SER A 31 -33.96 10.46 -24.76
C SER A 31 -33.57 9.25 -23.91
N SER A 32 -33.70 8.06 -24.49
CA SER A 32 -33.30 6.80 -23.85
C SER A 32 -31.77 6.71 -23.81
N VAL A 33 -31.16 7.39 -22.84
CA VAL A 33 -29.72 7.30 -22.60
C VAL A 33 -29.41 5.88 -22.16
N SER A 34 -28.76 5.13 -23.05
CA SER A 34 -28.16 3.83 -22.74
C SER A 34 -27.27 3.98 -21.50
N ASN A 35 -27.61 3.24 -20.44
CA ASN A 35 -26.78 3.12 -19.24
C ASN A 35 -25.46 2.43 -19.64
N LYS A 36 -24.48 3.24 -20.05
CA LYS A 36 -23.08 2.82 -20.08
C LYS A 36 -22.73 2.37 -18.66
N SER A 37 -22.53 1.06 -18.48
CA SER A 37 -21.98 0.54 -17.23
C SER A 37 -20.68 1.28 -16.95
N LEU A 38 -20.60 1.93 -15.79
CA LEU A 38 -19.36 2.48 -15.28
C LEU A 38 -18.30 1.36 -15.32
N PRO A 39 -17.05 1.66 -15.73
CA PRO A 39 -16.00 0.66 -15.73
C PRO A 39 -15.86 0.08 -14.32
N LEU A 40 -15.77 -1.26 -14.21
CA LEU A 40 -15.60 -1.90 -12.91
C LEU A 40 -14.35 -1.32 -12.24
N ALA A 41 -14.51 -0.84 -11.00
CA ALA A 41 -13.38 -0.32 -10.22
C ALA A 41 -12.30 -1.39 -10.08
N GLU A 42 -11.09 -1.08 -10.57
CA GLU A 42 -9.93 -1.95 -10.41
C GLU A 42 -9.52 -2.04 -8.93
N SER A 43 -9.13 -3.24 -8.51
CA SER A 43 -8.67 -3.50 -7.14
C SER A 43 -7.33 -2.80 -6.88
N ARG A 44 -7.28 -1.94 -5.86
CA ARG A 44 -6.06 -1.22 -5.48
C ARG A 44 -5.21 -2.12 -4.60
N CYS A 45 -4.05 -2.53 -5.10
CA CYS A 45 -3.21 -3.53 -4.45
C CYS A 45 -1.83 -2.96 -4.11
N TYR A 46 -1.45 -3.00 -2.84
CA TYR A 46 -0.16 -2.50 -2.35
C TYR A 46 0.74 -3.66 -1.88
N GLY A 47 2.05 -3.53 -2.07
CA GLY A 47 3.04 -4.54 -1.67
C GLY A 47 3.98 -4.02 -0.58
N VAL A 48 4.27 -4.84 0.42
CA VAL A 48 5.17 -4.51 1.52
C VAL A 48 6.17 -5.65 1.70
N SER A 49 7.45 -5.40 1.44
CA SER A 49 8.54 -6.33 1.76
C SER A 49 9.02 -6.09 3.18
N VAL A 50 8.88 -7.09 4.05
CA VAL A 50 9.30 -7.04 5.46
C VAL A 50 10.68 -7.69 5.60
N GLY A 51 11.64 -6.86 6.02
CA GLY A 51 13.03 -7.23 6.23
C GLY A 51 13.25 -8.12 7.47
N VAL A 52 14.45 -8.70 7.54
CA VAL A 52 14.84 -9.63 8.62
C VAL A 52 14.74 -8.95 9.99
N GLY A 53 14.08 -9.63 10.93
CA GLY A 53 13.92 -9.16 12.31
C GLY A 53 12.81 -8.12 12.52
N VAL A 54 12.10 -7.70 11.46
CA VAL A 54 10.86 -6.91 11.61
C VAL A 54 9.69 -7.87 11.87
N SER A 55 8.80 -7.51 12.80
CA SER A 55 7.57 -8.26 13.06
C SER A 55 6.51 -7.94 12.02
N SER A 56 6.24 -8.87 11.11
CA SER A 56 5.16 -8.77 10.13
C SER A 56 3.78 -8.64 10.78
N ALA A 57 3.57 -9.23 11.96
CA ALA A 57 2.37 -9.06 12.76
C ALA A 57 2.18 -7.60 13.25
N LEU A 58 3.25 -6.94 13.73
CA LEU A 58 3.16 -5.53 14.12
C LEU A 58 2.94 -4.61 12.91
N VAL A 59 3.61 -4.90 11.79
CA VAL A 59 3.42 -4.15 10.53
C VAL A 59 1.99 -4.27 10.01
N ALA A 60 1.41 -5.47 10.02
CA ALA A 60 0.03 -5.71 9.57
C ALA A 60 -1.00 -5.05 10.49
N TYR A 61 -0.80 -5.14 11.81
CA TYR A 61 -1.60 -4.42 12.81
C TYR A 61 -1.51 -2.91 12.62
N GLY A 62 -0.30 -2.37 12.43
CA GLY A 62 -0.07 -0.93 12.25
C GLY A 62 -0.74 -0.38 11.00
N ILE A 63 -0.60 -1.07 9.86
CA ILE A 63 -1.31 -0.74 8.62
C ILE A 63 -2.83 -0.79 8.83
N ALA A 64 -3.37 -1.81 9.50
CA ALA A 64 -4.80 -1.90 9.76
C ALA A 64 -5.31 -0.74 10.63
N ALA A 65 -4.58 -0.36 11.68
CA ALA A 65 -4.90 0.79 12.52
C ALA A 65 -4.84 2.12 11.74
N ASP A 66 -3.80 2.34 10.93
CA ASP A 66 -3.63 3.58 10.15
C ASP A 66 -4.68 3.71 9.03
N LEU A 67 -5.15 2.59 8.48
CA LEU A 67 -6.26 2.55 7.52
C LEU A 67 -7.60 2.89 8.17
N CYS A 68 -7.85 2.45 9.40
CA CYS A 68 -9.06 2.79 10.15
C CYS A 68 -9.04 4.25 10.65
N ALA A 69 -7.92 4.72 11.21
CA ALA A 69 -7.83 6.04 11.82
C ALA A 69 -7.62 7.17 10.81
N ALA A 70 -6.75 6.98 9.81
CA ALA A 70 -6.30 8.03 8.89
C ALA A 70 -6.46 7.69 7.40
N GLY A 71 -6.85 6.46 7.06
CA GLY A 71 -6.96 6.01 5.67
C GLY A 71 -5.64 6.01 4.92
N SER A 72 -4.53 5.70 5.59
CA SER A 72 -3.18 5.78 5.01
C SER A 72 -2.34 4.51 5.20
N ILE A 73 -1.31 4.34 4.36
CA ILE A 73 -0.31 3.28 4.46
C ILE A 73 1.06 3.97 4.48
N PHE A 74 1.76 3.98 5.63
CA PHE A 74 3.04 4.67 5.79
C PHE A 74 3.03 6.12 5.26
N GLY A 75 1.99 6.87 5.67
CA GLY A 75 1.77 8.26 5.25
C GLY A 75 1.23 8.44 3.83
N LEU A 76 1.11 7.39 3.01
CA LEU A 76 0.46 7.47 1.70
C LEU A 76 -1.07 7.49 1.90
N PRO A 77 -1.80 8.53 1.50
CA PRO A 77 -3.26 8.53 1.54
C PRO A 77 -3.81 7.49 0.56
N VAL A 78 -4.70 6.61 1.02
CA VAL A 78 -5.35 5.61 0.17
C VAL A 78 -6.87 5.69 0.24
N GLU A 79 -7.46 5.68 1.45
CA GLU A 79 -8.89 5.88 1.79
C GLU A 79 -9.17 5.26 3.17
N GLN A 80 -9.99 5.90 4.01
CA GLN A 80 -10.33 5.42 5.35
C GLN A 80 -11.22 4.16 5.30
N GLN A 81 -10.87 3.14 6.08
CA GLN A 81 -11.50 1.82 6.05
C GLN A 81 -12.25 1.53 7.36
N LYS A 82 -13.57 1.29 7.29
CA LYS A 82 -14.37 0.91 8.47
C LYS A 82 -14.12 -0.53 8.94
N ASN A 83 -13.84 -1.43 8.00
CA ASN A 83 -13.62 -2.84 8.23
C ASN A 83 -12.28 -3.26 7.61
N VAL A 84 -11.42 -3.90 8.38
CA VAL A 84 -10.14 -4.47 7.91
C VAL A 84 -10.05 -5.95 8.30
N GLU A 85 -9.98 -6.82 7.31
CA GLU A 85 -9.72 -8.24 7.48
C GLU A 85 -8.21 -8.50 7.36
N ILE A 86 -7.56 -8.96 8.43
CA ILE A 86 -6.16 -9.39 8.40
C ILE A 86 -6.12 -10.91 8.25
N PHE A 87 -5.74 -11.40 7.07
CA PHE A 87 -5.42 -12.81 6.88
C PHE A 87 -3.92 -13.03 7.06
N ALA A 88 -3.57 -13.79 8.09
CA ALA A 88 -2.22 -14.32 8.22
C ALA A 88 -2.18 -15.73 7.64
N ALA A 89 -1.26 -15.98 6.72
CA ALA A 89 -1.11 -17.26 6.03
C ALA A 89 -0.38 -18.34 6.86
N ASP A 90 -0.05 -18.05 8.12
CA ASP A 90 0.45 -19.04 9.08
C ASP A 90 -0.15 -18.82 10.48
N HIS A 91 -0.26 -19.91 11.25
CA HIS A 91 -0.90 -19.90 12.57
C HIS A 91 -0.14 -19.11 13.64
N VAL A 92 1.18 -18.93 13.51
CA VAL A 92 2.00 -18.20 14.48
C VAL A 92 1.73 -16.70 14.32
N SER A 93 1.81 -16.21 13.08
CA SER A 93 1.43 -14.84 12.72
C SER A 93 -0.03 -14.56 13.07
N ALA A 94 -0.96 -15.47 12.76
CA ALA A 94 -2.39 -15.31 13.10
C ALA A 94 -2.64 -15.21 14.61
N SER A 95 -1.96 -16.02 15.42
CA SER A 95 -2.13 -16.02 16.88
C SER A 95 -1.55 -14.76 17.52
N ASN A 96 -0.39 -14.30 17.04
CA ASN A 96 0.20 -13.02 17.48
C ASN A 96 -0.70 -11.85 17.10
N LEU A 97 -1.17 -11.80 15.85
CA LEU A 97 -2.12 -10.77 15.38
C LEU A 97 -3.41 -10.73 16.20
N LYS A 98 -4.02 -11.89 16.51
CA LYS A 98 -5.20 -11.94 17.38
C LYS A 98 -4.94 -11.32 18.75
N PHE A 99 -3.78 -11.60 19.33
CA PHE A 99 -3.40 -11.04 20.63
C PHE A 99 -3.19 -9.52 20.57
N GLN A 100 -2.54 -8.98 19.52
CA GLN A 100 -2.40 -7.53 19.36
C GLN A 100 -3.75 -6.85 19.09
N VAL A 101 -4.56 -7.39 18.18
CA VAL A 101 -5.87 -6.83 17.82
C VAL A 101 -6.84 -6.88 19.01
N SER A 102 -6.82 -7.91 19.86
CA SER A 102 -7.64 -7.95 21.08
C SER A 102 -7.28 -6.89 22.14
N ARG A 103 -6.12 -6.25 22.01
CA ARG A 103 -5.66 -5.13 22.85
C ARG A 103 -5.91 -3.76 22.19
N PHE A 104 -6.41 -3.75 20.96
CA PHE A 104 -6.77 -2.51 20.28
C PHE A 104 -8.06 -1.96 20.89
N VAL A 105 -8.00 -0.71 21.36
CA VAL A 105 -9.14 -0.01 21.95
C VAL A 105 -9.44 1.21 21.09
N ASP A 106 -10.17 0.99 20.00
CA ASP A 106 -10.88 2.06 19.30
C ASP A 106 -12.25 1.53 18.84
N GLY A 107 -13.31 2.07 19.44
CA GLY A 107 -14.62 1.39 19.51
C GLY A 107 -15.40 1.33 18.21
N GLU A 108 -15.01 2.10 17.19
CA GLU A 108 -15.69 2.18 15.89
C GLU A 108 -14.97 1.39 14.77
N ALA A 109 -13.74 0.91 15.01
CA ALA A 109 -12.89 0.28 13.99
C ALA A 109 -12.94 -1.26 14.05
N ASN A 110 -13.51 -1.89 13.03
CA ASN A 110 -13.61 -3.36 12.96
C ASN A 110 -12.36 -3.98 12.32
N ILE A 111 -11.32 -4.20 13.13
CA ILE A 111 -10.16 -5.02 12.73
C ILE A 111 -10.42 -6.48 13.14
N SER A 112 -10.36 -7.40 12.18
CA SER A 112 -10.54 -8.84 12.44
C SER A 112 -9.37 -9.67 11.92
N VAL A 113 -9.11 -10.83 12.55
CA VAL A 113 -7.98 -11.70 12.17
C VAL A 113 -8.48 -13.07 11.72
N ILE A 114 -8.32 -13.34 10.43
CA ILE A 114 -8.68 -14.62 9.80
C ILE A 114 -7.51 -15.60 9.98
N VAL A 115 -7.82 -16.77 10.53
CA VAL A 115 -6.87 -17.86 10.78
C VAL A 115 -6.75 -18.74 9.53
N PRO A 116 -5.57 -19.30 9.20
CA PRO A 116 -5.43 -20.34 8.19
C PRO A 116 -6.40 -21.50 8.41
N LYS A 117 -6.91 -22.05 7.31
CA LYS A 117 -7.71 -23.30 7.32
C LYS A 117 -6.85 -24.56 7.45
N THR A 118 -5.53 -24.44 7.29
CA THR A 118 -4.59 -25.57 7.16
C THR A 118 -3.51 -25.51 8.24
N PRO A 119 -3.23 -26.60 9.00
CA PRO A 119 -2.26 -26.61 10.09
C PRO A 119 -0.84 -26.16 9.70
N THR A 120 -0.45 -26.42 8.46
CA THR A 120 0.80 -25.95 7.86
C THR A 120 0.50 -24.96 6.74
N PRO A 121 1.27 -23.87 6.59
CA PRO A 121 1.13 -22.97 5.46
C PRO A 121 1.38 -23.70 4.12
N PRO A 122 0.47 -23.61 3.14
CA PRO A 122 0.67 -24.16 1.81
C PRO A 122 1.70 -23.32 1.01
N ASP A 123 2.14 -23.86 -0.13
CA ASP A 123 2.93 -23.10 -1.08
C ASP A 123 2.04 -22.14 -1.90
N TYR A 124 1.94 -20.89 -1.45
CA TYR A 124 1.17 -19.82 -2.12
C TYR A 124 1.67 -19.42 -3.51
N ARG A 125 2.85 -19.91 -3.94
CA ARG A 125 3.32 -19.79 -5.33
C ARG A 125 2.66 -20.81 -6.25
N ARG A 126 1.97 -21.82 -5.71
CA ARG A 126 1.22 -22.83 -6.46
C ARG A 126 -0.28 -22.54 -6.47
N GLN A 127 -1.01 -23.22 -7.36
CA GLN A 127 -2.45 -23.01 -7.53
C GLN A 127 -3.26 -23.48 -6.32
N GLU A 128 -2.82 -24.57 -5.68
CA GLU A 128 -3.48 -25.17 -4.53
C GLU A 128 -3.38 -24.25 -3.30
N GLY A 129 -2.21 -23.64 -3.07
CA GLY A 129 -2.02 -22.63 -2.03
C GLY A 129 -2.80 -21.35 -2.31
N ARG A 130 -2.84 -20.91 -3.58
CA ARG A 130 -3.69 -19.78 -4.00
C ARG A 130 -5.17 -20.02 -3.77
N ALA A 131 -5.68 -21.23 -4.03
CA ALA A 131 -7.11 -21.57 -3.87
C ALA A 131 -7.57 -21.60 -2.41
N LEU A 132 -6.64 -21.66 -1.45
CA LEU A 132 -6.94 -21.51 -0.02
C LEU A 132 -7.11 -20.05 0.41
N MET A 133 -6.57 -19.12 -0.39
CA MET A 133 -6.91 -17.71 -0.33
C MET A 133 -8.23 -17.45 -1.05
N GLY A 134 -8.97 -16.43 -0.61
CA GLY A 134 -10.10 -15.91 -1.35
C GLY A 134 -10.14 -14.39 -1.27
N PRO A 135 -10.94 -13.73 -2.14
CA PRO A 135 -11.22 -12.32 -2.00
C PRO A 135 -11.91 -12.03 -0.65
N PRO A 136 -11.80 -10.80 -0.12
CA PRO A 136 -12.54 -10.39 1.06
C PRO A 136 -14.05 -10.62 0.87
N LYS A 137 -14.74 -11.03 1.95
CA LYS A 137 -16.16 -11.41 1.88
C LYS A 137 -17.12 -10.23 1.97
N ALA A 138 -16.68 -9.15 2.60
CA ALA A 138 -17.41 -7.91 2.77
C ALA A 138 -16.77 -6.79 1.94
N GLU A 139 -17.50 -5.69 1.75
CA GLU A 139 -16.91 -4.43 1.31
C GLU A 139 -15.96 -3.93 2.41
N GLY A 140 -14.66 -3.89 2.10
CA GLY A 140 -13.63 -3.56 3.06
C GLY A 140 -12.22 -3.84 2.55
N CYS A 141 -11.25 -3.63 3.43
CA CYS A 141 -9.84 -3.79 3.14
C CYS A 141 -9.31 -5.15 3.62
N HIS A 142 -8.43 -5.78 2.83
CA HIS A 142 -7.81 -7.05 3.17
C HIS A 142 -6.29 -6.89 3.32
N VAL A 143 -5.74 -7.16 4.51
CA VAL A 143 -4.30 -7.22 4.76
C VAL A 143 -3.86 -8.68 4.77
N VAL A 144 -2.99 -9.08 3.85
CA VAL A 144 -2.54 -10.46 3.67
C VAL A 144 -1.07 -10.60 4.06
N VAL A 145 -0.80 -11.26 5.19
CA VAL A 145 0.56 -11.57 5.66
C VAL A 145 0.98 -12.93 5.12
N VAL A 146 1.92 -12.94 4.18
CA VAL A 146 2.49 -14.14 3.57
C VAL A 146 3.72 -14.60 4.38
N PRO A 147 3.84 -15.88 4.78
CA PRO A 147 4.99 -16.39 5.51
C PRO A 147 6.26 -16.32 4.67
N ALA A 148 7.42 -16.33 5.35
CA ALA A 148 8.71 -16.34 4.68
C ALA A 148 8.86 -17.57 3.77
N ALA A 149 9.22 -17.32 2.50
CA ALA A 149 9.47 -18.40 1.56
C ALA A 149 10.71 -19.22 1.98
N ASN A 150 10.65 -20.54 1.82
CA ASN A 150 11.85 -21.38 1.92
C ASN A 150 12.87 -20.92 0.86
N LYS A 151 14.09 -20.55 1.28
CA LYS A 151 15.19 -20.04 0.44
C LYS A 151 15.46 -20.83 -0.84
N LYS A 152 15.13 -22.13 -0.89
CA LYS A 152 15.28 -22.99 -2.08
C LYS A 152 14.30 -22.69 -3.22
N ALA A 153 13.22 -21.96 -2.97
CA ALA A 153 12.22 -21.61 -3.96
C ALA A 153 11.89 -20.11 -3.86
N ARG A 154 11.99 -19.41 -4.99
CA ARG A 154 11.81 -17.96 -5.10
C ARG A 154 10.43 -17.61 -5.61
N TRP A 155 9.99 -16.40 -5.33
CA TRP A 155 8.92 -15.76 -6.08
C TRP A 155 9.41 -15.36 -7.46
N SER A 156 8.52 -15.43 -8.43
CA SER A 156 8.67 -14.82 -9.75
C SER A 156 7.54 -13.82 -9.95
N GLU A 157 7.73 -12.86 -10.85
CA GLU A 157 6.70 -11.90 -11.25
C GLU A 157 5.38 -12.58 -11.67
N ALA A 158 5.47 -13.70 -12.40
CA ALA A 158 4.29 -14.50 -12.79
C ALA A 158 3.57 -15.12 -11.57
N ASN A 159 4.32 -15.60 -10.57
CA ASN A 159 3.75 -16.14 -9.32
C ASN A 159 3.10 -15.03 -8.47
N LEU A 160 3.73 -13.86 -8.38
CA LEU A 160 3.18 -12.67 -7.70
C LEU A 160 1.90 -12.18 -8.37
N SER A 161 1.90 -12.07 -9.71
CA SER A 161 0.73 -11.69 -10.51
C SER A 161 -0.41 -12.71 -10.42
N ALA A 162 -0.10 -14.00 -10.33
CA ALA A 162 -1.10 -15.05 -10.08
C ALA A 162 -1.64 -14.99 -8.64
N PHE A 163 -0.80 -14.72 -7.65
CA PHE A 163 -1.20 -14.58 -6.25
C PHE A 163 -2.08 -13.34 -6.04
N LYS A 164 -1.68 -12.17 -6.57
CA LYS A 164 -2.50 -10.95 -6.59
C LYS A 164 -3.89 -11.24 -7.15
N ARG A 165 -4.00 -11.88 -8.32
CA ARG A 165 -5.31 -12.20 -8.95
C ARG A 165 -6.17 -13.19 -8.18
N ALA A 166 -5.59 -14.09 -7.38
CA ALA A 166 -6.37 -15.03 -6.56
C ALA A 166 -6.98 -14.34 -5.32
N VAL A 167 -6.34 -13.28 -4.82
CA VAL A 167 -6.74 -12.54 -3.62
C VAL A 167 -7.55 -11.28 -3.96
N ALA A 168 -7.30 -10.64 -5.10
CA ALA A 168 -7.96 -9.41 -5.54
C ALA A 168 -9.45 -9.62 -5.87
N GLY A 169 -10.31 -9.27 -4.92
CA GLY A 169 -11.74 -9.04 -5.17
C GLY A 169 -11.97 -7.75 -5.94
N LYS A 170 -13.04 -7.69 -6.75
CA LYS A 170 -13.42 -6.49 -7.52
C LYS A 170 -13.56 -5.27 -6.60
N GLY A 171 -12.98 -4.13 -6.97
CA GLY A 171 -13.03 -2.88 -6.19
C GLY A 171 -12.31 -2.87 -4.83
N ALA A 172 -11.76 -4.00 -4.37
CA ALA A 172 -11.18 -4.10 -3.04
C ALA A 172 -9.84 -3.36 -2.89
N LEU A 173 -9.58 -2.83 -1.70
CA LEU A 173 -8.26 -2.40 -1.25
C LEU A 173 -7.55 -3.60 -0.61
N ILE A 174 -6.37 -3.98 -1.13
CA ILE A 174 -5.61 -5.13 -0.60
C ILE A 174 -4.14 -4.76 -0.38
N ILE A 175 -3.62 -5.11 0.79
CA ILE A 175 -2.22 -4.90 1.16
C ILE A 175 -1.56 -6.27 1.36
N PHE A 176 -0.53 -6.56 0.58
CA PHE A 176 0.23 -7.80 0.63
C PHE A 176 1.54 -7.58 1.39
N ILE A 177 1.71 -8.29 2.50
CA ILE A 177 2.88 -8.21 3.37
C ILE A 177 3.69 -9.49 3.17
N PHE A 178 4.80 -9.36 2.45
CA PHE A 178 5.72 -10.45 2.12
C PHE A 178 6.91 -10.45 3.08
N GLN A 179 7.43 -11.62 3.42
CA GLN A 179 8.54 -11.78 4.37
C GLN A 179 9.76 -12.42 3.69
N GLY A 180 10.95 -11.87 3.94
CA GLY A 180 12.22 -12.51 3.56
C GLY A 180 12.55 -12.53 2.06
N PHE A 181 12.00 -11.59 1.29
CA PHE A 181 12.32 -11.43 -0.14
C PHE A 181 13.79 -11.06 -0.36
N SER A 182 14.37 -11.51 -1.48
CA SER A 182 15.62 -10.95 -2.01
C SER A 182 15.40 -9.57 -2.65
N LYS A 183 16.48 -8.85 -2.96
CA LYS A 183 16.40 -7.61 -3.74
C LYS A 183 15.84 -7.78 -5.16
N GLU A 184 15.95 -8.97 -5.73
CA GLU A 184 15.32 -9.33 -7.00
C GLU A 184 13.81 -9.55 -6.83
N GLU A 185 13.40 -10.28 -5.78
CA GLU A 185 11.98 -10.50 -5.47
C GLU A 185 11.27 -9.20 -5.09
N GLU A 186 11.97 -8.26 -4.43
CA GLU A 186 11.49 -6.90 -4.17
C GLU A 186 11.26 -6.09 -5.45
N ALA A 187 12.11 -6.24 -6.48
CA ALA A 187 11.97 -5.52 -7.74
C ALA A 187 10.69 -5.94 -8.49
N TYR A 188 10.31 -7.22 -8.45
CA TYR A 188 9.06 -7.72 -9.04
C TYR A 188 7.79 -7.15 -8.37
N LEU A 189 7.87 -6.61 -7.15
CA LEU A 189 6.71 -5.97 -6.53
C LEU A 189 6.30 -4.71 -7.30
N SER A 190 7.26 -3.94 -7.82
CA SER A 190 7.02 -2.66 -8.52
C SER A 190 6.23 -2.82 -9.83
N SER A 191 6.25 -3.98 -10.48
CA SER A 191 5.42 -4.25 -11.66
C SER A 191 4.06 -4.86 -11.33
N CYS A 192 3.94 -5.52 -10.18
CA CYS A 192 2.70 -6.19 -9.76
C CYS A 192 1.73 -5.28 -8.97
N PHE A 193 2.19 -4.24 -8.28
CA PHE A 193 1.40 -3.50 -7.28
C PHE A 193 1.37 -1.98 -7.54
N ASN A 194 0.28 -1.33 -7.13
CA ASN A 194 0.03 0.10 -7.34
C ASN A 194 0.96 1.00 -6.51
N GLY A 195 1.42 0.50 -5.36
CA GLY A 195 2.40 1.17 -4.51
C GLY A 195 3.13 0.13 -3.68
N VAL A 196 4.43 0.32 -3.48
CA VAL A 196 5.29 -0.69 -2.85
C VAL A 196 6.28 -0.10 -1.86
N PHE A 197 6.46 -0.78 -0.74
CA PHE A 197 7.33 -0.38 0.36
C PHE A 197 8.27 -1.53 0.76
N THR A 198 9.46 -1.16 1.22
CA THR A 198 10.30 -2.01 2.07
C THR A 198 10.19 -1.54 3.52
N VAL A 199 10.11 -2.47 4.47
CA VAL A 199 10.09 -2.16 5.92
C VAL A 199 11.28 -2.84 6.57
N CYS A 200 12.15 -2.05 7.18
CA CYS A 200 13.36 -2.53 7.86
C CYS A 200 13.43 -1.99 9.29
N ARG A 201 14.24 -2.62 10.16
CA ARG A 201 14.51 -2.06 11.50
C ARG A 201 15.38 -0.83 11.39
N CYS A 202 15.13 0.17 12.22
CA CYS A 202 15.97 1.34 12.42
C CYS A 202 16.17 1.57 13.93
N GLU A 203 17.06 2.48 14.30
CA GLU A 203 17.20 2.89 15.71
C GLU A 203 15.91 3.63 16.16
N PRO A 204 15.32 3.33 17.33
CA PRO A 204 14.16 4.06 17.84
C PRO A 204 14.52 5.46 18.30
N ASP A 205 13.59 6.42 18.17
CA ASP A 205 13.74 7.73 18.79
C ASP A 205 13.66 7.64 20.33
N LYS A 206 14.12 8.70 21.02
CA LYS A 206 14.24 8.71 22.48
C LYS A 206 12.87 8.51 23.15
N GLY A 207 12.76 7.49 24.01
CA GLY A 207 11.52 7.14 24.72
C GLY A 207 10.67 6.06 24.03
N TYR A 208 11.17 5.47 22.95
CA TYR A 208 10.56 4.32 22.27
C TYR A 208 11.44 3.06 22.41
N SER A 209 10.82 1.87 22.36
CA SER A 209 11.51 0.58 22.56
C SER A 209 11.91 -0.11 21.26
N SER A 210 11.26 0.23 20.14
CA SER A 210 11.60 -0.27 18.81
C SER A 210 11.16 0.74 17.76
N ALA A 211 11.77 0.72 16.57
CA ALA A 211 11.25 1.41 15.41
C ALA A 211 11.46 0.62 14.13
N VAL A 212 10.64 0.94 13.13
CA VAL A 212 10.80 0.44 11.77
C VAL A 212 10.76 1.62 10.79
N MET A 213 11.55 1.53 9.73
CA MET A 213 11.53 2.49 8.63
C MET A 213 10.85 1.83 7.42
N ALA A 214 9.78 2.46 6.95
CA ALA A 214 9.08 2.12 5.74
C ALA A 214 9.51 3.06 4.61
N THR A 215 10.09 2.51 3.54
CA THR A 215 10.64 3.29 2.42
C THR A 215 10.09 2.74 1.10
N PRO A 216 9.57 3.59 0.20
CA PRO A 216 9.18 3.18 -1.15
C PRO A 216 10.31 2.41 -1.87
N ILE A 217 9.95 1.35 -2.60
CA ILE A 217 10.97 0.57 -3.32
C ILE A 217 11.58 1.45 -4.43
N PRO A 218 12.92 1.51 -4.58
CA PRO A 218 13.57 2.26 -5.65
C PRO A 218 13.03 1.86 -7.04
N GLY A 219 12.76 2.85 -7.89
CA GLY A 219 12.17 2.64 -9.21
C GLY A 219 10.66 2.35 -9.22
N SER A 220 9.99 2.27 -8.05
CA SER A 220 8.54 2.22 -7.98
C SER A 220 7.90 3.59 -8.27
N PHE A 221 6.60 3.58 -8.62
CA PHE A 221 5.80 4.79 -8.80
C PHE A 221 5.90 5.75 -7.60
N LEU A 222 5.77 5.23 -6.37
CA LEU A 222 5.85 6.04 -5.15
C LEU A 222 7.21 6.73 -4.96
N ALA A 223 8.30 6.04 -5.29
CA ALA A 223 9.64 6.63 -5.26
C ALA A 223 9.80 7.71 -6.35
N ALA A 224 9.22 7.49 -7.53
CA ALA A 224 9.24 8.45 -8.64
C ALA A 224 8.38 9.70 -8.39
N THR A 225 7.28 9.59 -7.64
CA THR A 225 6.44 10.72 -7.21
C THR A 225 6.94 11.42 -5.95
N GLY A 226 8.11 11.04 -5.42
CA GLY A 226 8.72 11.70 -4.26
C GLY A 226 8.08 11.36 -2.91
N HIS A 227 7.37 10.23 -2.80
CA HIS A 227 6.91 9.74 -1.48
C HIS A 227 8.14 9.45 -0.61
N SER A 228 8.21 10.06 0.57
CA SER A 228 9.37 9.95 1.47
C SER A 228 9.33 8.68 2.31
N ALA A 229 10.45 8.34 2.94
CA ALA A 229 10.47 7.30 3.96
C ALA A 229 9.75 7.78 5.22
N VAL A 230 9.11 6.85 5.93
CA VAL A 230 8.44 7.08 7.22
C VAL A 230 9.09 6.20 8.28
N ILE A 231 9.30 6.74 9.47
CA ILE A 231 9.68 5.97 10.66
C ILE A 231 8.43 5.78 11.52
N GLU A 232 8.14 4.53 11.85
CA GLU A 232 7.17 4.17 12.86
C GLU A 232 7.93 3.85 14.14
N ASN A 233 7.86 4.76 15.11
CA ASN A 233 8.35 4.53 16.46
C ASN A 233 7.29 3.78 17.27
N ILE A 234 7.71 2.76 18.01
CA ILE A 234 6.83 1.82 18.72
C ILE A 234 7.27 1.75 20.18
N ARG A 235 6.29 1.84 21.09
CA ARG A 235 6.47 1.48 22.50
C ARG A 235 5.25 0.74 23.02
N VAL A 236 5.38 0.23 24.24
CA VAL A 236 4.28 -0.39 24.99
C VAL A 236 4.05 0.46 26.23
N ASP A 237 2.81 0.83 26.50
CA ASP A 237 2.45 1.61 27.68
C ASP A 237 2.38 0.74 28.95
N ALA A 238 1.98 1.34 30.08
CA ALA A 238 1.88 0.63 31.36
C ALA A 238 0.78 -0.44 31.36
N GLU A 239 -0.26 -0.25 30.55
CA GLU A 239 -1.40 -1.16 30.38
C GLU A 239 -1.10 -2.31 29.39
N GLY A 240 0.04 -2.27 28.70
CA GLY A 240 0.44 -3.28 27.72
C GLY A 240 -0.14 -3.08 26.32
N ARG A 241 -0.64 -1.88 25.99
CA ARG A 241 -1.12 -1.48 24.66
C ARG A 241 0.06 -0.99 23.81
N VAL A 242 -0.04 -1.19 22.50
CA VAL A 242 1.00 -0.77 21.54
C VAL A 242 0.74 0.67 21.11
N GLU A 243 1.59 1.59 21.56
CA GLU A 243 1.61 2.97 21.08
C GLU A 243 2.53 3.09 19.86
N ARG A 244 2.04 3.76 18.82
CA ARG A 244 2.71 3.95 17.54
C ARG A 244 2.79 5.44 17.21
N HIS A 245 3.91 5.88 16.67
CA HIS A 245 4.10 7.26 16.26
C HIS A 245 4.87 7.33 14.93
N CYS A 246 4.15 7.71 13.87
CA CYS A 246 4.67 7.78 12.51
C CYS A 246 5.17 9.20 12.18
N LEU A 247 6.42 9.32 11.73
CA LEU A 247 7.07 10.57 11.35
C LEU A 247 7.80 10.45 10.00
N PRO A 248 8.04 11.56 9.27
CA PRO A 248 8.98 11.57 8.17
C PRO A 248 10.37 11.08 8.61
N CYS A 249 10.98 10.19 7.83
CA CYS A 249 12.29 9.61 8.11
C CYS A 249 13.33 10.06 7.08
N VAL A 250 14.44 10.60 7.57
CA VAL A 250 15.58 11.04 6.74
C VAL A 250 16.78 10.09 6.81
N SER A 251 16.86 9.25 7.86
CA SER A 251 17.93 8.28 8.08
C SER A 251 17.48 7.19 9.05
N PRO A 252 17.89 5.91 8.88
CA PRO A 252 17.68 4.86 9.87
C PRO A 252 18.43 5.13 11.19
N ASP A 253 19.51 5.92 11.17
CA ASP A 253 20.30 6.28 12.34
C ASP A 253 19.61 7.39 13.14
N ARG A 254 19.43 7.18 14.45
CA ARG A 254 18.76 8.13 15.34
C ARG A 254 19.50 9.47 15.44
N LEU A 255 20.83 9.41 15.44
CA LEU A 255 21.67 10.61 15.52
C LEU A 255 21.49 11.50 14.28
N ASP A 256 21.39 10.92 13.09
CA ASP A 256 21.18 11.71 11.86
C ASP A 256 19.80 12.36 11.84
N ARG A 257 18.75 11.66 12.31
CA ARG A 257 17.41 12.25 12.47
C ARG A 257 17.41 13.38 13.51
N GLU A 258 18.15 13.25 14.60
CA GLU A 258 18.30 14.30 15.62
C GLU A 258 18.99 15.53 15.03
N ILE A 259 20.12 15.33 14.34
CA ILE A 259 20.86 16.39 13.64
C ILE A 259 19.97 17.10 12.62
N TYR A 260 19.17 16.35 11.85
CA TYR A 260 18.24 16.91 10.89
C TYR A 260 17.12 17.71 11.58
N ARG A 261 16.49 17.19 12.64
CA ARG A 261 15.47 17.93 13.41
C ARG A 261 16.00 19.24 13.97
N LEU A 262 17.22 19.24 14.53
CA LEU A 262 17.86 20.48 15.00
C LEU A 262 18.23 21.44 13.86
N ARG A 263 18.49 20.93 12.65
CA ARG A 263 18.72 21.74 11.46
C ARG A 263 17.43 22.41 10.95
N GLU A 264 16.30 21.71 10.99
CA GLU A 264 14.97 22.27 10.71
C GLU A 264 14.55 23.34 11.75
N GLU A 265 14.99 23.21 13.00
CA GLU A 265 14.94 24.27 14.04
C GLU A 265 15.87 25.47 13.74
N LYS A 266 16.52 25.51 12.56
CA LYS A 266 17.43 26.55 12.07
C LYS A 266 18.74 26.72 12.85
N LYS A 267 19.12 25.75 13.69
CA LYS A 267 20.39 25.79 14.41
C LYS A 267 21.58 25.70 13.44
N SER A 268 22.66 26.39 13.80
CA SER A 268 23.97 26.31 13.15
C SER A 268 24.62 24.95 13.39
N LEU A 269 25.62 24.60 12.58
CA LEU A 269 26.36 23.35 12.72
C LEU A 269 27.14 23.29 14.04
N GLU A 270 27.54 24.46 14.55
CA GLU A 270 28.16 24.71 15.85
C GLU A 270 27.18 24.43 17.00
N GLU A 271 26.00 25.06 17.03
CA GLU A 271 24.97 24.84 18.06
C GLU A 271 24.49 23.38 18.10
N ILE A 272 24.35 22.73 16.94
CA ILE A 272 24.02 21.30 16.84
C ILE A 272 25.16 20.45 17.43
N GLY A 273 26.41 20.83 17.15
CA GLY A 273 27.60 20.16 17.68
C GLY A 273 27.68 20.25 19.20
N GLU A 274 27.50 21.44 19.76
CA GLU A 274 27.46 21.68 21.20
C GLU A 274 26.33 20.91 21.89
N ALA A 275 25.11 20.96 21.34
CA ALA A 275 23.94 20.28 21.92
C ALA A 275 24.05 18.75 21.92
N LEU A 276 24.78 18.16 20.96
CA LEU A 276 24.91 16.72 20.79
C LEU A 276 26.27 16.15 21.21
N GLY A 277 27.24 17.00 21.59
CA GLY A 277 28.59 16.58 21.98
C GLY A 277 29.49 16.17 20.80
N TYR A 278 29.31 16.74 19.61
CA TYR A 278 30.08 16.44 18.41
C TYR A 278 30.72 17.69 17.80
N ASN A 279 31.82 17.53 17.05
CA ASN A 279 32.42 18.65 16.33
C ASN A 279 31.63 19.01 15.05
N LYS A 280 31.72 20.29 14.64
CA LYS A 280 31.07 20.85 13.44
C LYS A 280 31.28 19.98 12.19
N SER A 281 32.49 19.45 11.99
CA SER A 281 32.84 18.62 10.83
C SER A 281 32.11 17.26 10.83
N THR A 282 31.83 16.67 11.99
CA THR A 282 30.98 15.47 12.09
C THR A 282 29.53 15.78 11.74
N ILE A 283 28.98 16.90 12.21
CA ILE A 283 27.62 17.34 11.90
C ILE A 283 27.48 17.59 10.38
N SER A 284 28.40 18.38 9.81
CA SER A 284 28.46 18.68 8.37
C SER A 284 28.55 17.40 7.53
N ARG A 285 29.42 16.45 7.89
CA ARG A 285 29.56 15.17 7.19
C ARG A 285 28.28 14.31 7.25
N ARG A 286 27.57 14.29 8.38
CA ARG A 286 26.32 13.55 8.54
C ARG A 286 25.18 14.17 7.72
N LEU A 287 25.00 15.49 7.78
CA LEU A 287 24.04 16.20 6.90
C LEU A 287 24.38 16.01 5.41
N GLY A 288 25.67 16.08 5.05
CA GLY A 288 26.14 15.83 3.69
C GLY A 288 25.96 14.38 3.20
N ALA A 289 25.71 13.42 4.09
CA ALA A 289 25.41 12.03 3.75
C ALA A 289 23.91 11.78 3.49
N LEU A 290 23.02 12.66 3.95
CA LEU A 290 21.57 12.55 3.71
C LEU A 290 21.24 12.60 2.20
N PRO A 291 20.06 12.08 1.77
CA PRO A 291 19.57 12.25 0.41
C PRO A 291 19.60 13.72 -0.06
N PHE A 292 19.93 13.95 -1.35
CA PHE A 292 20.19 15.31 -1.87
C PHE A 292 19.07 16.32 -1.57
N HIS A 293 17.80 15.91 -1.72
CA HIS A 293 16.63 16.74 -1.47
C HIS A 293 16.43 17.14 0.01
N LEU A 294 17.19 16.56 0.94
CA LEU A 294 17.14 16.84 2.39
C LEU A 294 18.36 17.64 2.87
N ARG A 295 19.32 17.98 1.99
CA ARG A 295 20.53 18.71 2.39
C ARG A 295 20.27 20.21 2.62
N GLY A 296 19.20 20.74 2.02
CA GLY A 296 18.89 22.17 1.97
C GLY A 296 19.87 22.95 1.08
N ASP A 297 19.44 24.10 0.58
CA ASP A 297 20.24 24.92 -0.37
C ASP A 297 21.49 25.61 0.26
N ARG A 298 21.84 25.25 1.51
CA ARG A 298 22.99 25.80 2.25
C ARG A 298 23.61 24.74 3.18
N LEU A 299 24.48 23.91 2.59
CA LEU A 299 25.63 23.30 3.27
C LEU A 299 26.77 24.33 3.38
#